data_AF-A0A6J5YPT9-F1
#
_entry.id   AF-A0A6J5YPT9-F1
#
_cell.length_a   1.000
_cell.length_b   1.000
_cell.length_c   1.000
_cell.angle_alpha   90.00
_cell.angle_beta   90.00
_cell.angle_gamma   90.00
#
_symmetry.space_group_name_H-M   'P 1'
#
loop_
_entity.id
_entity.type
_entity.pdbx_description
1 polymer ?
#
loop_
_entity_poly.entity_id
_entity_poly.type
_entity_poly.pdbx_seq_one_letter_code
_entity_poly.pdbx_strand_id
1 'polypeptide(L)'
;MGILLVGNLGKKEDDGGDGEVIMATDVTITARELNPFEQLVLGLLCEGKTNSAIARETSHTEKVIENTISRSAKAFNIKSDPDTNIRVLLALAYRTHYGDAAFDRLNVPCSHLQIGADGQSLCNRDIH
;
A
#
# COMPACT_ATOMS: atom_id res chain seq x y z
N MET A 1 12.58 -26.06 62.94
CA MET A 1 11.88 -27.05 62.10
C MET A 1 11.33 -26.32 60.88
N GLY A 2 11.56 -26.68 59.61
CA GLY A 2 12.43 -27.67 58.96
C GLY A 2 13.16 -26.98 57.78
N ILE A 3 14.44 -27.29 57.53
CA ILE A 3 14.97 -28.26 56.57
C ILE A 3 14.74 -27.87 55.08
N LEU A 4 15.84 -27.35 54.50
CA LEU A 4 16.47 -27.65 53.21
C LEU A 4 15.62 -28.25 52.07
N LEU A 5 15.75 -27.66 50.86
CA LEU A 5 16.32 -28.38 49.72
C LEU A 5 16.87 -27.40 48.66
N VAL A 6 18.11 -27.69 48.25
CA VAL A 6 18.92 -27.04 47.20
C VAL A 6 18.69 -27.79 45.86
N GLY A 7 18.78 -27.07 44.74
CA GLY A 7 18.91 -27.62 43.37
C GLY A 7 17.94 -26.93 42.40
N ASN A 8 18.29 -26.46 41.20
CA ASN A 8 19.46 -26.63 40.36
C ASN A 8 19.50 -25.42 39.40
N LEU A 9 20.71 -24.95 39.03
CA LEU A 9 20.90 -24.04 37.90
C LEU A 9 20.53 -24.77 36.61
N GLY A 10 19.36 -24.46 36.06
CA GLY A 10 19.03 -24.75 34.66
C GLY A 10 19.36 -23.52 33.82
N LYS A 11 20.45 -23.61 33.04
CA LYS A 11 20.73 -22.68 31.93
C LYS A 11 19.48 -22.65 31.03
N LYS A 12 18.91 -21.47 30.83
CA LYS A 12 17.96 -21.24 29.74
C LYS A 12 18.72 -20.53 28.64
N GLU A 13 18.82 -21.23 27.52
CA GLU A 13 19.52 -20.83 26.30
C GLU A 13 18.88 -19.55 25.73
N ASP A 14 19.75 -18.68 25.22
CA ASP A 14 19.38 -17.51 24.42
C ASP A 14 18.76 -17.98 23.11
N ASP A 15 17.44 -18.15 23.10
CA ASP A 15 16.68 -18.27 21.86
C ASP A 15 16.51 -16.87 21.28
N GLY A 16 17.39 -16.58 20.31
CA GLY A 16 17.29 -15.41 19.45
C GLY A 16 15.91 -15.35 18.83
N GLY A 17 15.14 -14.35 19.27
CA GLY A 17 13.95 -13.90 18.57
C GLY A 17 14.37 -13.41 17.19
N ASP A 18 14.32 -14.33 16.24
CA ASP A 18 13.96 -14.11 14.86
C ASP A 18 12.81 -13.10 14.83
N GLY A 19 13.20 -11.83 14.69
CA GLY A 19 12.27 -10.76 14.39
C GLY A 19 11.52 -11.19 13.16
N GLU A 20 10.27 -11.59 13.35
CA GLU A 20 9.29 -11.79 12.30
C GLU A 20 9.32 -10.49 11.49
N VAL A 21 10.04 -10.53 10.37
CA VAL A 21 9.96 -9.52 9.35
C VAL A 21 8.53 -9.64 8.89
N ILE A 22 7.65 -8.78 9.42
CA ILE A 22 6.29 -8.64 8.93
C ILE A 22 6.47 -8.21 7.48
N MET A 23 6.45 -9.19 6.58
CA MET A 23 6.47 -8.95 5.15
C MET A 23 5.38 -7.93 4.89
N ALA A 24 5.79 -6.80 4.30
CA ALA A 24 4.92 -5.71 3.92
C ALA A 24 3.63 -6.33 3.36
N THR A 25 2.51 -6.01 3.98
CA THR A 25 1.18 -6.55 3.67
C THR A 25 1.08 -6.76 2.16
N ASP A 26 0.67 -7.94 1.71
CA ASP A 26 0.56 -8.21 0.28
C ASP A 26 -0.60 -7.39 -0.30
N VAL A 27 -0.31 -6.12 -0.63
CA VAL A 27 -1.28 -5.12 -1.10
C VAL A 27 -1.41 -5.14 -2.62
N THR A 28 -0.73 -6.07 -3.30
CA THR A 28 -0.50 -6.01 -4.75
C THR A 28 -1.64 -6.60 -5.57
N ILE A 29 -2.49 -7.45 -4.98
CA ILE A 29 -3.59 -8.13 -5.66
C ILE A 29 -4.92 -7.50 -5.25
N THR A 30 -5.61 -6.87 -6.21
CA THR A 30 -6.98 -6.39 -5.97
C THR A 30 -7.92 -7.59 -5.84
N ALA A 31 -8.73 -7.61 -4.79
CA ALA A 31 -9.76 -8.63 -4.57
C ALA A 31 -10.97 -8.44 -5.50
N ARG A 32 -11.13 -7.23 -6.05
CA ARG A 32 -12.17 -6.87 -7.04
C ARG A 32 -11.76 -5.64 -7.83
N GLU A 33 -12.40 -5.46 -8.98
CA GLU A 33 -12.29 -4.23 -9.75
C GLU A 33 -12.95 -3.03 -9.04
N LEU A 34 -12.37 -1.86 -9.26
CA LEU A 34 -12.90 -0.57 -8.80
C LEU A 34 -13.91 -0.02 -9.80
N ASN A 35 -15.01 0.53 -9.29
CA ASN A 35 -15.97 1.22 -10.14
C ASN A 35 -15.42 2.58 -10.61
N PRO A 36 -16.03 3.22 -11.64
CA PRO A 36 -15.53 4.49 -12.18
C PRO A 36 -15.41 5.63 -11.16
N PHE A 37 -16.34 5.69 -10.20
CA PHE A 37 -16.30 6.71 -9.15
C PHE A 37 -15.18 6.44 -8.13
N GLU A 38 -14.94 5.17 -7.79
CA GLU A 38 -13.80 4.76 -6.97
C GLU A 38 -12.47 5.11 -7.65
N GLN A 39 -12.34 4.83 -8.96
CA GLN A 39 -11.14 5.21 -9.71
C GLN A 39 -10.92 6.73 -9.71
N LEU A 40 -11.97 7.53 -9.94
CA LEU A 40 -11.89 8.98 -9.88
C LEU A 40 -11.42 9.47 -8.49
N VAL A 41 -12.02 8.97 -7.42
CA VAL A 41 -11.66 9.35 -6.05
C VAL A 41 -10.21 8.95 -5.72
N LEU A 42 -9.78 7.76 -6.12
CA LEU A 42 -8.41 7.29 -5.87
C LEU A 42 -7.36 8.02 -6.72
N GLY A 43 -7.70 8.41 -7.95
CA GLY A 43 -6.84 9.28 -8.76
C GLY A 43 -6.58 10.62 -8.07
N LEU A 44 -7.64 11.30 -7.62
CA LEU A 44 -7.53 12.57 -6.88
C LEU A 44 -6.81 12.40 -5.53
N LEU A 45 -7.02 11.26 -4.85
CA LEU A 45 -6.27 10.91 -3.64
C LEU A 45 -4.77 10.77 -3.93
N CYS A 46 -4.40 10.18 -5.07
CA CYS A 46 -3.00 10.02 -5.49
C CYS A 46 -2.33 11.34 -5.87
N GLU A 47 -3.11 12.36 -6.28
CA GLU A 47 -2.67 13.75 -6.42
C GLU A 47 -2.45 14.45 -5.06
N GLY A 48 -2.79 13.80 -3.94
CA GLY A 48 -2.61 14.35 -2.60
C GLY A 48 -3.77 15.20 -2.07
N LYS A 49 -4.94 15.21 -2.75
CA LYS A 49 -6.09 16.03 -2.34
C LYS A 49 -6.75 15.51 -1.06
N THR A 50 -7.13 16.42 -0.16
CA THR A 50 -7.89 16.12 1.06
C THR A 50 -9.30 15.62 0.73
N ASN A 51 -9.99 15.00 1.70
CA ASN A 51 -11.40 14.59 1.53
C ASN A 51 -12.29 15.78 1.12
N SER A 52 -12.08 16.94 1.74
CA SER A 52 -12.79 18.19 1.43
C SER A 52 -12.54 18.70 0.01
N ALA A 53 -11.30 18.63 -0.47
CA ALA A 53 -10.97 19.03 -1.84
C ALA A 53 -11.62 18.09 -2.87
N ILE A 54 -11.53 16.78 -2.65
CA ILE A 54 -12.16 15.76 -3.52
C ILE A 54 -13.69 15.92 -3.51
N ALA A 55 -14.28 16.13 -2.34
CA ALA A 55 -15.72 16.34 -2.18
C ALA A 55 -16.20 17.54 -3.01
N ARG A 56 -15.50 18.68 -2.92
CA ARG A 56 -15.80 19.88 -3.72
C ARG A 56 -15.68 19.63 -5.22
N GLU A 57 -14.62 18.95 -5.66
CA GLU A 57 -14.34 18.71 -7.08
C GLU A 57 -15.32 17.70 -7.70
N THR A 58 -15.75 16.71 -6.93
CA THR A 58 -16.69 15.68 -7.39
C THR A 58 -18.15 16.07 -7.12
N SER A 59 -18.43 17.21 -6.48
CA SER A 59 -19.78 17.61 -6.04
C SER A 59 -20.47 16.60 -5.11
N HIS A 60 -19.71 16.03 -4.18
CA HIS A 60 -20.19 15.10 -3.14
C HIS A 60 -19.87 15.64 -1.73
N THR A 61 -20.31 14.95 -0.69
CA THR A 61 -19.94 15.28 0.70
C THR A 61 -18.64 14.60 1.11
N GLU A 62 -17.92 15.18 2.08
CA GLU A 62 -16.72 14.54 2.66
C GLU A 62 -17.01 13.13 3.18
N LYS A 63 -18.20 12.92 3.74
CA LYS A 63 -18.60 11.61 4.24
C LYS A 63 -18.70 10.56 3.14
N VAL A 64 -19.17 10.95 1.95
CA VAL A 64 -19.18 10.06 0.78
C VAL A 64 -17.75 9.69 0.40
N ILE A 65 -16.83 10.64 0.41
CA ILE A 65 -15.42 10.40 0.07
C ILE A 65 -14.75 9.46 1.10
N GLU A 66 -14.95 9.68 2.40
CA GLU A 66 -14.47 8.78 3.45
C GLU A 66 -14.95 7.34 3.25
N ASN A 67 -16.25 7.19 2.99
CA ASN A 67 -16.87 5.89 2.80
C ASN A 67 -16.33 5.21 1.53
N THR A 68 -16.10 5.96 0.46
CA THR A 68 -15.49 5.45 -0.77
C THR A 68 -14.06 4.98 -0.51
N ILE A 69 -13.21 5.79 0.13
CA ILE A 69 -11.84 5.41 0.50
C ILE A 69 -11.84 4.13 1.35
N SER A 70 -12.73 4.05 2.33
CA SER A 70 -12.85 2.88 3.21
C SER A 70 -13.27 1.61 2.45
N ARG A 71 -14.17 1.72 1.46
CA ARG A 71 -14.58 0.59 0.61
C ARG A 71 -13.51 0.19 -0.40
N SER A 72 -12.79 1.16 -0.94
CA SER A 72 -11.66 0.92 -1.85
C SER A 72 -10.51 0.24 -1.11
N ALA A 73 -10.18 0.65 0.12
CA ALA A 73 -9.15 -0.01 0.93
C ALA A 73 -9.42 -1.52 1.09
N LYS A 74 -10.68 -1.90 1.32
CA LYS A 74 -11.09 -3.32 1.39
C LYS A 74 -10.87 -4.06 0.06
N ALA A 75 -11.01 -3.39 -1.08
CA ALA A 75 -10.74 -4.00 -2.39
C ALA A 75 -9.26 -4.34 -2.59
N PHE A 76 -8.35 -3.64 -1.90
CA PHE A 76 -6.91 -3.95 -1.87
C PHE A 76 -6.50 -4.77 -0.64
N ASN A 77 -7.47 -5.35 0.07
CA ASN A 77 -7.24 -6.13 1.28
C ASN A 77 -6.49 -5.36 2.41
N ILE A 78 -6.59 -4.02 2.40
CA ILE A 78 -5.98 -3.13 3.40
C ILE A 78 -6.89 -3.08 4.63
N LYS A 79 -6.33 -3.40 5.80
CA LYS A 79 -7.02 -3.27 7.08
C LYS A 79 -6.87 -1.85 7.63
N SER A 80 -7.90 -1.40 8.32
CA SER A 80 -7.90 -0.16 9.08
C SER A 80 -7.43 -0.46 10.50
N ASP A 81 -6.34 0.16 10.95
CA ASP A 81 -5.88 0.14 12.33
C ASP A 81 -5.46 1.55 12.78
N PRO A 82 -5.34 1.81 14.09
CA PRO A 82 -5.06 3.15 14.62
C PRO A 82 -3.68 3.72 14.24
N ASP A 83 -2.72 2.85 13.92
CA ASP A 83 -1.32 3.23 13.69
C ASP A 83 -1.01 3.40 12.19
N THR A 84 -1.94 3.01 11.32
CA THR A 84 -1.75 2.99 9.87
C THR A 84 -2.56 4.05 9.14
N ASN A 85 -1.88 4.87 8.34
CA ASN A 85 -2.54 5.80 7.44
C ASN A 85 -3.01 5.08 6.16
N ILE A 86 -4.29 4.68 6.16
CA ILE A 86 -4.93 3.96 5.04
C ILE A 86 -4.77 4.71 3.72
N ARG A 87 -4.83 6.05 3.72
CA ARG A 87 -4.72 6.83 2.47
C ARG A 87 -3.35 6.65 1.82
N VAL A 88 -2.29 6.53 2.62
CA VAL A 88 -0.93 6.30 2.10
C VAL A 88 -0.83 4.91 1.48
N LEU A 89 -1.24 3.87 2.21
CA LEU A 89 -1.20 2.49 1.69
C LEU A 89 -2.06 2.33 0.44
N LEU A 90 -3.26 2.92 0.45
CA LEU A 90 -4.18 2.86 -0.69
C LEU A 90 -3.62 3.58 -1.91
N ALA A 91 -2.93 4.71 -1.74
CA ALA A 91 -2.27 5.41 -2.84
C ALA A 91 -1.13 4.59 -3.47
N LEU A 92 -0.36 3.87 -2.66
CA LEU A 92 0.71 2.98 -3.13
C LEU A 92 0.14 1.76 -3.86
N ALA A 93 -0.90 1.15 -3.29
CA ALA A 93 -1.57 -0.01 -3.88
C ALA A 93 -2.22 0.34 -5.23
N TYR A 94 -2.98 1.43 -5.26
CA TYR A 94 -3.64 1.91 -6.48
C TYR A 94 -2.64 2.16 -7.61
N ARG A 95 -1.52 2.83 -7.31
CA ARG A 95 -0.47 3.12 -8.30
C ARG A 95 0.35 1.91 -8.73
N THR A 96 0.54 0.95 -7.83
CA THR A 96 1.17 -0.33 -8.18
C THR A 96 0.30 -1.11 -9.16
N HIS A 97 -1.02 -1.09 -8.95
CA HIS A 97 -1.97 -1.88 -9.74
C HIS A 97 -2.37 -1.21 -11.07
N TYR A 98 -2.63 0.10 -11.08
CA TYR A 98 -3.14 0.82 -12.25
C TYR A 98 -2.09 1.69 -12.95
N GLY A 99 -0.85 1.72 -12.45
CA GLY A 99 0.17 2.65 -12.89
C GLY A 99 -0.02 4.03 -12.27
N ASP A 100 0.92 4.94 -12.54
CA ASP A 100 0.86 6.30 -12.04
C ASP A 100 1.01 7.30 -13.19
N ALA A 101 -0.14 7.81 -13.64
CA ALA A 101 -0.20 8.86 -14.65
C ALA A 101 0.54 10.14 -14.24
N ALA A 102 0.80 10.36 -12.94
CA ALA A 102 1.63 11.48 -12.50
C ALA A 102 3.11 11.27 -12.86
N PHE A 103 3.63 10.03 -12.83
CA PHE A 103 4.98 9.75 -13.32
C PHE A 103 5.08 9.93 -14.84
N ASP A 104 4.04 9.55 -15.59
CA ASP A 104 3.98 9.76 -17.04
C ASP A 104 4.11 11.26 -17.38
N ARG A 105 3.49 12.14 -16.57
CA ARG A 105 3.56 13.60 -16.75
C ARG A 105 4.91 14.22 -16.37
N LEU A 106 5.70 13.56 -15.52
CA LEU A 106 7.02 14.07 -15.12
C LEU A 106 8.06 13.88 -16.23
N ASN A 107 7.75 13.12 -17.30
CA ASN A 107 8.65 12.82 -18.42
C ASN A 107 10.03 12.33 -17.95
N VAL A 108 10.07 11.69 -16.77
CA VAL A 108 11.27 11.09 -16.21
C VAL A 108 11.34 9.66 -16.72
N PRO A 109 12.47 9.23 -17.33
CA PRO A 109 12.63 7.86 -17.74
C PRO A 109 12.49 6.94 -16.52
N CYS A 110 11.62 5.93 -16.63
CA CYS A 110 11.47 4.95 -15.57
C CYS A 110 12.82 4.23 -15.34
N SER A 111 13.13 3.83 -14.10
CA SER A 111 14.40 3.14 -13.79
C SER A 111 14.57 1.80 -14.52
N HIS A 112 13.50 1.29 -15.13
CA HIS A 112 13.48 0.08 -15.96
C HIS A 112 13.62 0.37 -17.46
N LEU A 113 13.82 1.63 -17.85
CA LEU A 113 14.02 2.01 -19.23
C LEU A 113 15.34 1.44 -19.72
N GLN A 114 15.26 0.51 -20.67
CA GLN A 114 16.40 0.02 -21.43
C GLN A 114 16.27 0.49 -22.88
N ILE A 115 17.39 0.83 -23.50
CA ILE A 115 17.44 1.08 -24.93
C ILE A 115 17.75 -0.26 -25.59
N GLY A 116 16.81 -0.78 -26.37
CA GLY A 116 16.96 -1.99 -27.15
C GLY A 116 18.06 -1.85 -28.21
N ALA A 117 18.53 -2.99 -28.74
CA ALA A 117 19.59 -3.02 -29.77
C ALA A 117 19.23 -2.28 -31.07
N ASP A 118 17.95 -2.00 -31.29
CA ASP A 118 17.37 -1.26 -32.40
C ASP A 118 17.10 0.23 -32.07
N GLY A 119 17.48 0.69 -30.87
CA GLY A 119 17.26 2.06 -30.41
C GLY A 119 15.87 2.31 -29.81
N GLN A 120 15.05 1.28 -29.62
CA GLN A 120 13.73 1.45 -29.00
C GLN A 120 13.83 1.58 -27.48
N SER A 121 13.11 2.55 -26.93
CA SER A 121 12.89 2.70 -25.49
C SER A 121 11.93 1.62 -24.99
N LEU A 122 12.46 0.59 -24.32
CA LEU A 122 11.68 -0.51 -23.74
C LEU A 122 11.54 -0.31 -22.23
N CYS A 123 10.29 -0.33 -21.75
CA CYS A 123 10.00 -0.42 -20.32
C CYS A 123 9.84 -1.88 -19.95
N ASN A 124 10.76 -2.43 -19.12
CA ASN A 124 10.71 -3.84 -18.72
C ASN A 124 9.51 -4.22 -17.82
N ARG A 125 8.59 -3.28 -17.56
CA ARG A 125 7.31 -3.55 -16.89
C ARG A 125 6.25 -4.12 -17.85
N ASP A 126 6.40 -3.90 -19.16
CA ASP A 126 5.41 -4.27 -20.18
C ASP A 126 5.75 -5.57 -20.92
N ILE A 127 6.52 -6.47 -20.31
CA ILE A 127 6.66 -7.84 -20.84
C ILE A 127 5.43 -8.64 -20.39
N HIS A 128 4.33 -8.52 -21.15
CA HIS A 128 3.20 -9.43 -21.14
C HIS A 128 3.28 -10.39 -22.34
#